data_AF-A0ABC8RF16-F1
#
_entry.id   AF-A0ABC8RF16-F1
#
_cell.length_a   1.000
_cell.length_b   1.000
_cell.length_c   1.000
_cell.angle_alpha   90.00
_cell.angle_beta   90.00
_cell.angle_gamma   90.00
#
_symmetry.space_group_name_H-M   'P 1'
#
loop_
_entity.id
_entity.type
_entity.pdbx_description
1 polymer ?
#
loop_
_entity_poly.entity_id
_entity_poly.type
_entity_poly.pdbx_seq_one_letter_code
_entity_poly.pdbx_strand_id
1 'polypeptide(L)'
;MTVPCNSTICGQQRRQCSMTRKACAYQVLYLSSNTSSTGILVEDMLHLITDDNPLKDVDAQITLGCGIIQTGTFLEGAAPNGLFGLGMDAISVPSVLASRGLAANSFSMCFGPDGLGRIVFGDKGSSDQGETPFNIDKLHPTYNISVTQITVEKNVTDLNFTAIFDSGTSFTYLNDPVYTFISEKFNSAAKDKRHPPDSNLPFEYCYESANQSVIPFPHVNLTMEGGTQFYVTEPIIITSVQGGGYVYCLGVVKSGDINIIGQNFMTGYRIVFDREKMVLGWRASDCYDAKTSNTLPVSPLSSPAGPPDASMNPEATSGIGNGSPFPSSTPPPPSAGNHSPRLNSFVYTLVLALFSLSTHYLIILSSIGDRALFDSGTSFTYLVDPPYRSLSESFHSQAQDKRRTPDPRIPFEYCYDMSPDANTSLIPSMSLSMKGGGQFAVYDPIIVISVQKIL
;
A
#
# COMPACT_ATOMS: atom_id res chain seq x y z
N MET A 1 7.68 28.44 -0.55
CA MET A 1 8.48 29.34 0.33
C MET A 1 8.95 28.57 1.55
N THR A 2 10.07 28.92 2.20
CA THR A 2 10.52 28.23 3.45
C THR A 2 9.82 28.77 4.70
N VAL A 3 9.48 27.88 5.64
CA VAL A 3 8.88 28.28 6.93
C VAL A 3 9.97 28.85 7.85
N PRO A 4 9.81 30.07 8.39
CA PRO A 4 10.80 30.68 9.28
C PRO A 4 10.72 30.12 10.70
N CYS A 5 11.84 30.17 11.43
CA CYS A 5 11.94 29.60 12.78
C CYS A 5 11.02 30.22 13.85
N ASN A 6 10.51 31.44 13.62
CA ASN A 6 9.56 32.11 14.51
C ASN A 6 8.08 31.80 14.17
N SER A 7 7.82 30.96 13.15
CA SER A 7 6.45 30.50 12.87
C SER A 7 5.92 29.63 14.00
N THR A 8 4.64 29.79 14.33
CA THR A 8 3.96 29.03 15.39
C THR A 8 4.02 27.51 15.15
N ILE A 9 4.03 27.09 13.88
CA ILE A 9 4.14 25.69 13.47
C ILE A 9 5.52 25.07 13.81
N CYS A 10 6.54 25.89 14.10
CA CYS A 10 7.88 25.43 14.43
C CYS A 10 8.11 25.14 15.92
N GLY A 11 7.22 25.60 16.82
CA GLY A 11 7.35 25.42 18.26
C GLY A 11 6.78 24.11 18.83
N GLN A 12 6.51 23.11 17.97
CA GLN A 12 5.85 21.85 18.36
C GLN A 12 6.84 20.68 18.43
N GLN A 13 6.56 19.66 19.27
CA GLN A 13 7.54 18.69 19.80
C GLN A 13 8.47 17.98 18.78
N ARG A 14 8.07 17.78 17.52
CA ARG A 14 8.86 17.12 16.47
C ARG A 14 9.48 18.09 15.45
N ARG A 15 9.42 19.40 15.70
CA ARG A 15 9.85 20.48 14.81
C ARG A 15 10.74 21.46 15.59
N GLN A 16 11.83 21.93 14.98
CA GLN A 16 12.86 22.73 15.65
C GLN A 16 13.51 23.72 14.67
N CYS A 17 14.02 24.85 15.15
CA CYS A 17 14.77 25.77 14.29
C CYS A 17 16.12 25.20 13.87
N SER A 18 16.34 25.00 12.57
CA SER A 18 17.68 24.72 12.06
C SER A 18 18.44 26.03 11.88
N MET A 19 19.24 26.40 12.88
CA MET A 19 20.06 27.64 12.87
C MET A 19 20.92 27.76 11.60
N THR A 20 21.44 26.62 11.10
CA THR A 20 22.25 26.53 9.87
C THR A 20 21.43 26.80 8.60
N ARG A 21 20.14 26.43 8.57
CA ARG A 21 19.23 26.66 7.43
C ARG A 21 18.39 27.94 7.56
N LYS A 22 18.34 28.54 8.75
CA LYS A 22 17.45 29.66 9.14
C LYS A 22 15.95 29.38 8.87
N ALA A 23 15.59 28.10 8.86
CA ALA A 23 14.26 27.60 8.53
C ALA A 23 13.84 26.54 9.56
N CYS A 24 12.54 26.31 9.66
CA CYS A 24 12.02 25.26 10.51
C CYS A 24 12.41 23.88 9.97
N ALA A 25 13.08 23.07 10.78
CA ALA A 25 13.37 21.68 10.48
C ALA A 25 12.32 20.74 11.08
N TYR A 26 12.16 19.59 10.44
CA TYR A 26 11.31 18.51 10.91
C TYR A 26 12.10 17.19 10.91
N GLN A 27 11.66 16.24 11.74
CA GLN A 27 12.02 14.83 11.63
C GLN A 27 10.76 13.97 11.80
N VAL A 28 10.58 12.97 10.94
CA VAL A 28 9.59 11.91 11.08
C VAL A 28 10.32 10.57 11.10
N LEU A 29 9.97 9.73 12.06
CA LEU A 29 10.39 8.32 12.13
C LEU A 29 9.17 7.48 11.71
N TYR A 30 9.42 6.44 10.90
CA TYR A 30 8.39 5.52 10.41
C TYR A 30 8.54 4.16 11.08
N LEU A 31 7.49 3.34 10.96
CA LEU A 31 7.43 2.01 11.58
C LEU A 31 8.26 0.97 10.81
N SER A 32 8.51 1.19 9.52
CA SER A 32 9.41 0.35 8.71
C SER A 32 10.87 0.49 9.15
N SER A 33 11.62 -0.61 9.05
CA SER A 33 12.98 -0.74 9.60
C SER A 33 13.89 0.45 9.27
N ASN A 34 14.44 1.08 10.31
CA ASN A 34 15.35 2.24 10.23
C ASN A 34 14.87 3.39 9.30
N THR A 35 13.56 3.51 9.06
CA THR A 35 13.01 4.43 8.06
C THR A 35 12.71 5.79 8.68
N SER A 36 13.28 6.85 8.11
CA SER A 36 13.08 8.22 8.61
C SER A 36 13.22 9.26 7.51
N SER A 37 12.58 10.41 7.72
CA SER A 37 12.72 11.60 6.90
C SER A 37 13.08 12.80 7.75
N THR A 38 14.17 13.48 7.41
CA THR A 38 14.63 14.71 8.07
C THR A 38 14.82 15.81 7.02
N GLY A 39 14.27 16.99 7.28
CA GLY A 39 14.24 18.07 6.27
C GLY A 39 13.86 19.42 6.84
N ILE A 40 13.40 20.32 5.97
CA ILE A 40 12.84 21.62 6.36
C ILE A 40 11.39 21.77 5.89
N LEU A 41 10.60 22.53 6.64
CA LEU A 41 9.23 22.85 6.25
C LEU A 41 9.21 23.93 5.17
N VAL A 42 8.36 23.72 4.17
CA VAL A 42 8.06 24.66 3.09
C VAL A 42 6.55 24.86 3.00
N GLU A 43 6.12 26.07 2.67
CA GLU A 43 4.75 26.39 2.28
C GLU A 43 4.64 26.39 0.76
N ASP A 44 3.64 25.72 0.21
CA ASP A 44 3.36 25.65 -1.22
C ASP A 44 1.86 25.55 -1.51
N MET A 45 1.45 25.67 -2.78
CA MET A 45 0.05 25.58 -3.17
C MET A 45 -0.35 24.14 -3.54
N LEU A 46 -1.36 23.61 -2.86
CA LEU A 46 -2.07 22.40 -3.28
C LEU A 46 -3.30 22.82 -4.10
N HIS A 47 -3.28 22.50 -5.38
CA HIS A 47 -4.42 22.69 -6.27
C HIS A 47 -5.39 21.51 -6.14
N LEU A 48 -6.64 21.81 -5.79
CA LEU A 48 -7.73 20.85 -5.63
C LEU A 48 -8.92 21.22 -6.54
N ILE A 49 -9.87 20.31 -6.66
CA ILE A 49 -11.15 20.55 -7.34
C ILE A 49 -12.30 20.10 -6.43
N THR A 50 -13.38 20.89 -6.39
CA THR A 50 -14.63 20.53 -5.70
C THR A 50 -15.40 19.44 -6.45
N ASP A 51 -16.18 18.61 -5.74
CA ASP A 51 -17.10 17.63 -6.34
C ASP A 51 -18.50 18.22 -6.66
N ASP A 52 -18.56 19.55 -6.75
CA ASP A 52 -19.76 20.33 -7.07
C ASP A 52 -20.15 20.20 -8.56
N ASN A 53 -21.35 20.67 -8.90
CA ASN A 53 -21.70 20.98 -10.29
C ASN A 53 -22.14 22.45 -10.41
N PRO A 54 -21.39 23.32 -11.11
CA PRO A 54 -20.12 23.04 -11.80
C PRO A 54 -18.97 22.75 -10.82
N LEU A 55 -18.00 21.97 -11.29
CA LEU A 55 -16.69 21.80 -10.64
C LEU A 55 -15.99 23.16 -10.55
N LYS A 56 -15.24 23.39 -9.47
CA LYS A 56 -14.49 24.62 -9.21
C LYS A 56 -13.12 24.29 -8.63
N ASP A 57 -12.10 25.00 -9.10
CA ASP A 57 -10.73 24.92 -8.58
C ASP A 57 -10.65 25.51 -7.17
N VAL A 58 -9.79 24.93 -6.33
CA VAL A 58 -9.56 25.35 -4.93
C VAL A 58 -8.06 25.34 -4.65
N ASP A 59 -7.49 26.53 -4.50
CA ASP A 59 -6.08 26.73 -4.15
C ASP A 59 -5.89 26.71 -2.63
N ALA A 60 -5.30 25.64 -2.13
CA ALA A 60 -5.04 25.43 -0.71
C ALA A 60 -3.54 25.56 -0.40
N GLN A 61 -3.11 26.69 0.16
CA GLN A 61 -1.72 26.83 0.63
C GLN A 61 -1.50 25.88 1.84
N ILE A 62 -0.62 24.90 1.68
CA ILE A 62 -0.29 23.89 2.71
C ILE A 62 1.18 23.99 3.14
N THR A 63 1.51 23.36 4.27
CA THR A 63 2.91 23.19 4.71
C THR A 63 3.34 21.75 4.48
N LEU A 64 4.43 21.56 3.73
CA LEU A 64 5.01 20.27 3.35
C LEU A 64 6.42 20.12 3.94
N GLY A 65 6.87 18.87 4.06
CA GLY A 65 8.25 18.53 4.42
C GLY A 65 9.15 18.39 3.18
N CYS A 66 10.04 19.36 2.95
CA CYS A 66 11.13 19.23 1.99
C CYS A 66 12.23 18.36 2.60
N GLY A 67 12.24 17.07 2.25
CA GLY A 67 13.21 16.08 2.73
C GLY A 67 14.63 16.37 2.27
N ILE A 68 15.60 16.21 3.18
CA ILE A 68 17.04 16.47 2.92
C ILE A 68 17.88 15.23 3.23
N ILE A 69 17.46 14.41 4.20
CA ILE A 69 18.07 13.13 4.58
C ILE A 69 16.94 12.11 4.73
N GLN A 70 17.04 11.01 3.99
CA GLN A 70 16.14 9.85 4.05
C GLN A 70 16.93 8.64 4.56
N THR A 71 16.26 7.70 5.23
CA THR A 71 16.85 6.41 5.66
C THR A 71 15.85 5.26 5.50
N GLY A 72 16.31 4.01 5.60
CA GLY A 72 15.48 2.81 5.50
C GLY A 72 14.86 2.64 4.11
N THR A 73 13.60 2.21 4.04
CA THR A 73 12.93 1.84 2.78
C THR A 73 12.81 2.99 1.77
N PHE A 74 12.91 4.25 2.20
CA PHE A 74 13.00 5.41 1.30
C PHE A 74 14.29 5.44 0.44
N LEU A 75 15.34 4.72 0.85
CA LEU A 75 16.55 4.51 0.04
C LEU A 75 16.39 3.34 -0.95
N GLU A 76 15.39 2.49 -0.73
CA GLU A 76 15.08 1.28 -1.51
C GLU A 76 13.94 1.53 -2.53
N GLY A 77 13.36 2.74 -2.53
CA GLY A 77 12.34 3.18 -3.48
C GLY A 77 10.95 3.45 -2.90
N ALA A 78 10.73 3.31 -1.59
CA ALA A 78 9.45 3.65 -0.96
C ALA A 78 9.22 5.18 -0.94
N ALA A 79 7.94 5.60 -1.05
CA ALA A 79 7.47 6.99 -1.09
C ALA A 79 8.40 7.97 -1.88
N PRO A 80 8.74 7.72 -3.16
CA PRO A 80 9.92 8.35 -3.75
C PRO A 80 9.78 9.86 -4.10
N ASN A 81 8.56 10.41 -4.14
CA ASN A 81 8.18 11.84 -4.20
C ASN A 81 8.03 12.43 -2.80
N GLY A 82 7.53 11.59 -1.89
CA GLY A 82 7.36 11.83 -0.48
C GLY A 82 6.12 12.62 -0.03
N LEU A 83 6.38 13.35 1.06
CA LEU A 83 5.61 13.61 2.30
C LEU A 83 4.15 14.20 2.29
N PHE A 84 3.24 13.92 1.33
CA PHE A 84 1.77 14.23 1.44
C PHE A 84 0.96 13.67 2.67
N GLY A 85 1.25 14.08 3.91
CA GLY A 85 0.69 13.44 5.12
C GLY A 85 -0.80 13.70 5.43
N LEU A 86 -1.58 12.63 5.69
CA LEU A 86 -3.01 12.68 6.12
C LEU A 86 -3.23 12.41 7.63
N GLY A 87 -2.17 12.32 8.43
CA GLY A 87 -2.25 11.99 9.86
C GLY A 87 -3.03 13.00 10.72
N MET A 88 -3.16 12.74 12.03
CA MET A 88 -4.00 13.57 12.90
C MET A 88 -3.37 14.91 13.35
N ASP A 89 -2.11 15.16 13.01
CA ASP A 89 -1.35 16.35 13.40
C ASP A 89 -1.90 17.64 12.78
N ALA A 90 -1.79 18.78 13.46
CA ALA A 90 -2.35 20.07 12.98
C ALA A 90 -1.71 20.59 11.66
N ILE A 91 -0.58 20.02 11.24
CA ILE A 91 0.11 20.31 9.98
C ILE A 91 -0.38 19.44 8.80
N SER A 92 -1.15 18.37 9.04
CA SER A 92 -1.61 17.46 7.98
C SER A 92 -2.61 18.15 7.05
N VAL A 93 -2.71 17.66 5.80
CA VAL A 93 -3.53 18.29 4.76
C VAL A 93 -5.00 18.45 5.19
N PRO A 94 -5.70 17.43 5.76
CA PRO A 94 -7.07 17.60 6.22
C PRO A 94 -7.20 18.64 7.35
N SER A 95 -6.20 18.76 8.24
CA SER A 95 -6.17 19.79 9.29
C SER A 95 -6.04 21.20 8.71
N VAL A 96 -5.17 21.38 7.72
CA VAL A 96 -4.95 22.68 7.07
C VAL A 96 -6.18 23.10 6.26
N LEU A 97 -6.80 22.19 5.51
CA LEU A 97 -8.03 22.47 4.77
C LEU A 97 -9.18 22.86 5.69
N ALA A 98 -9.37 22.13 6.80
CA ALA A 98 -10.43 22.44 7.77
C ALA A 98 -10.20 23.75 8.53
N SER A 99 -8.96 24.02 8.97
CA SER A 99 -8.63 25.28 9.67
C SER A 99 -8.76 26.52 8.78
N ARG A 100 -8.69 26.36 7.45
CA ARG A 100 -8.97 27.41 6.45
C ARG A 100 -10.45 27.47 6.02
N GLY A 101 -11.30 26.57 6.50
CA GLY A 101 -12.72 26.48 6.12
C GLY A 101 -12.97 25.99 4.68
N LEU A 102 -11.98 25.32 4.06
CA LEU A 102 -12.06 24.80 2.68
C LEU A 102 -12.74 23.42 2.60
N ALA A 103 -12.73 22.69 3.71
CA ALA A 103 -13.36 21.37 3.85
C ALA A 103 -13.80 21.18 5.33
N ALA A 104 -14.57 20.14 5.61
CA ALA A 104 -14.72 19.63 6.98
C ALA A 104 -13.40 18.96 7.44
N ASN A 105 -13.24 18.76 8.77
CA ASN A 105 -12.08 18.03 9.30
C ASN A 105 -12.28 16.51 9.18
N SER A 106 -12.37 16.05 7.93
CA SER A 106 -12.53 14.65 7.57
C SER A 106 -11.99 14.42 6.15
N PHE A 107 -11.84 13.16 5.75
CA PHE A 107 -11.61 12.78 4.37
C PHE A 107 -12.07 11.35 4.13
N SER A 108 -12.31 10.98 2.87
CA SER A 108 -12.50 9.59 2.46
C SER A 108 -11.45 9.16 1.45
N MET A 109 -11.15 7.86 1.42
CA MET A 109 -10.31 7.19 0.44
C MET A 109 -11.04 5.99 -0.15
N CYS A 110 -10.86 5.74 -1.44
CA CYS A 110 -11.41 4.58 -2.12
C CYS A 110 -10.39 4.02 -3.10
N PHE A 111 -10.15 2.70 -3.05
CA PHE A 111 -9.22 1.98 -3.92
C PHE A 111 -9.99 1.05 -4.85
N GLY A 112 -9.92 1.32 -6.15
CA GLY A 112 -10.53 0.53 -7.21
C GLY A 112 -9.67 -0.69 -7.58
N PRO A 113 -10.27 -1.76 -8.13
CA PRO A 113 -9.56 -3.01 -8.43
C PRO A 113 -8.63 -2.90 -9.66
N ASP A 114 -8.80 -1.88 -10.51
CA ASP A 114 -7.83 -1.54 -11.55
C ASP A 114 -6.61 -0.76 -10.98
N GLY A 115 -6.67 -0.37 -9.70
CA GLY A 115 -5.70 0.44 -8.98
C GLY A 115 -5.85 1.96 -9.19
N LEU A 116 -6.89 2.43 -9.89
CA LEU A 116 -7.32 3.83 -9.75
C LEU A 116 -7.97 4.00 -8.37
N GLY A 117 -8.12 5.24 -7.94
CA GLY A 117 -8.69 5.54 -6.64
C GLY A 117 -9.07 7.00 -6.50
N ARG A 118 -9.73 7.31 -5.39
CA ARG A 118 -10.19 8.67 -5.08
C ARG A 118 -9.91 9.02 -3.64
N ILE A 119 -9.41 10.23 -3.41
CA ILE A 119 -9.41 10.90 -2.11
C ILE A 119 -10.37 12.10 -2.17
N VAL A 120 -11.20 12.28 -1.15
CA VAL A 120 -12.16 13.39 -1.05
C VAL A 120 -12.02 14.03 0.32
N PHE A 121 -11.58 15.29 0.38
CA PHE A 121 -11.49 16.04 1.63
C PHE A 121 -12.85 16.60 2.03
N GLY A 122 -13.15 16.57 3.33
CA GLY A 122 -14.43 17.00 3.88
C GLY A 122 -15.59 15.99 3.74
N ASP A 123 -15.36 14.83 3.12
CA ASP A 123 -16.36 13.75 3.12
C ASP A 123 -16.53 13.19 4.54
N LYS A 124 -17.78 13.06 4.99
CA LYS A 124 -18.17 12.47 6.28
C LYS A 124 -18.91 11.15 6.12
N GLY A 125 -19.05 10.68 4.89
CA GLY A 125 -19.68 9.41 4.58
C GLY A 125 -21.19 9.51 4.39
N SER A 126 -21.93 8.53 4.87
CA SER A 126 -23.39 8.49 4.81
C SER A 126 -23.98 7.87 6.09
N SER A 127 -25.22 8.22 6.44
CA SER A 127 -25.86 7.84 7.72
C SER A 127 -26.16 6.34 7.88
N ASP A 128 -25.96 5.56 6.82
CA ASP A 128 -26.16 4.12 6.69
C ASP A 128 -24.83 3.36 6.47
N GLN A 129 -23.68 4.03 6.59
CA GLN A 129 -22.36 3.40 6.53
C GLN A 129 -22.06 2.59 7.80
N GLY A 130 -21.13 1.64 7.71
CA GLY A 130 -20.58 1.01 8.90
C GLY A 130 -19.59 1.95 9.61
N GLU A 131 -19.56 1.97 10.94
CA GLU A 131 -18.66 2.85 11.72
C GLU A 131 -18.05 2.15 12.95
N THR A 132 -16.89 2.66 13.40
CA THR A 132 -16.19 2.29 14.65
C THR A 132 -15.40 3.50 15.21
N PRO A 133 -15.27 3.69 16.54
CA PRO A 133 -14.48 4.78 17.12
C PRO A 133 -12.96 4.60 16.94
N PHE A 134 -12.23 5.72 16.93
CA PHE A 134 -10.76 5.71 16.96
C PHE A 134 -10.19 5.63 18.40
N ASN A 135 -9.18 4.77 18.58
CA ASN A 135 -8.36 4.62 19.77
C ASN A 135 -7.23 5.67 19.82
N ILE A 136 -7.55 6.88 20.29
CA ILE A 136 -6.63 8.03 20.25
C ILE A 136 -5.60 7.99 21.38
N ASP A 137 -4.37 7.58 21.07
CA ASP A 137 -3.21 8.02 21.85
C ASP A 137 -2.96 9.52 21.62
N LYS A 138 -2.77 10.26 22.70
CA LYS A 138 -2.49 11.71 22.67
C LYS A 138 -1.02 12.03 22.43
N LEU A 139 -0.12 11.05 22.59
CA LEU A 139 1.31 11.21 22.31
C LEU A 139 1.61 10.95 20.83
N HIS A 140 1.11 9.84 20.28
CA HIS A 140 1.32 9.41 18.89
C HIS A 140 -0.02 9.08 18.20
N PRO A 141 -0.81 10.10 17.82
CA PRO A 141 -2.18 9.91 17.31
C PRO A 141 -2.18 9.30 15.89
N THR A 142 -2.68 8.07 15.79
CA THR A 142 -2.85 7.30 14.55
C THR A 142 -4.32 6.89 14.36
N TYR A 143 -4.68 6.42 13.16
CA TYR A 143 -6.03 5.89 12.85
C TYR A 143 -6.21 4.46 13.39
N ASN A 144 -5.97 4.29 14.69
CA ASN A 144 -6.11 3.04 15.41
C ASN A 144 -7.58 2.78 15.75
N ILE A 145 -8.06 1.55 15.57
CA ILE A 145 -9.44 1.11 15.88
C ILE A 145 -9.44 -0.16 16.73
N SER A 146 -10.61 -0.57 17.22
CA SER A 146 -10.83 -1.84 17.93
C SER A 146 -11.61 -2.83 17.07
N VAL A 147 -11.14 -4.07 17.02
CA VAL A 147 -11.89 -5.25 16.57
C VAL A 147 -12.26 -6.08 17.80
N THR A 148 -13.48 -6.60 17.85
CA THR A 148 -14.03 -7.35 18.99
C THR A 148 -14.31 -8.82 18.69
N GLN A 149 -14.52 -9.17 17.43
CA GLN A 149 -14.75 -10.56 17.01
C GLN A 149 -14.26 -10.77 15.58
N ILE A 150 -13.73 -11.95 15.30
CA ILE A 150 -13.23 -12.36 13.98
C ILE A 150 -14.07 -13.54 13.51
N THR A 151 -14.52 -13.51 12.27
CA THR A 151 -15.18 -14.64 11.60
C THR A 151 -14.41 -15.04 10.34
N VAL A 152 -14.12 -16.34 10.20
CA VAL A 152 -13.62 -16.95 8.96
C VAL A 152 -14.55 -18.11 8.57
N GLU A 153 -15.26 -17.94 7.46
CA GLU A 153 -16.43 -18.75 7.07
C GLU A 153 -17.47 -18.85 8.20
N LYS A 154 -17.41 -19.93 8.98
CA LYS A 154 -18.32 -20.24 10.10
C LYS A 154 -17.58 -20.37 11.44
N ASN A 155 -16.26 -20.17 11.45
CA ASN A 155 -15.43 -20.14 12.65
C ASN A 155 -15.46 -18.72 13.20
N VAL A 156 -16.08 -18.53 14.37
CA VAL A 156 -16.15 -17.24 15.07
C VAL A 156 -15.24 -17.30 16.29
N THR A 157 -14.58 -16.18 16.63
CA THR A 157 -13.83 -16.05 17.89
C THR A 157 -13.84 -14.62 18.41
N ASP A 158 -13.99 -14.46 19.72
CA ASP A 158 -14.05 -13.17 20.43
C ASP A 158 -12.64 -12.67 20.80
N LEU A 159 -11.71 -12.73 19.84
CA LEU A 159 -10.34 -12.22 20.00
C LEU A 159 -10.31 -10.71 19.75
N ASN A 160 -10.45 -9.94 20.83
CA ASN A 160 -10.26 -8.49 20.79
C ASN A 160 -8.83 -8.12 20.37
N PHE A 161 -8.68 -7.20 19.41
CA PHE A 161 -7.39 -6.58 19.10
C PHE A 161 -7.56 -5.13 18.60
N THR A 162 -6.53 -4.32 18.80
CA THR A 162 -6.43 -2.97 18.22
C THR A 162 -5.54 -3.01 16.98
N ALA A 163 -5.88 -2.22 15.95
CA ALA A 163 -5.12 -2.15 14.71
C ALA A 163 -5.16 -0.75 14.09
N ILE A 164 -4.05 -0.33 13.48
CA ILE A 164 -3.96 0.92 12.72
C ILE A 164 -4.53 0.67 11.31
N PHE A 165 -5.53 1.45 10.88
CA PHE A 165 -5.85 1.56 9.46
C PHE A 165 -4.79 2.46 8.81
N ASP A 166 -3.99 1.88 7.92
CA ASP A 166 -2.86 2.52 7.26
C ASP A 166 -2.90 2.26 5.76
N SER A 167 -2.97 3.33 4.96
CA SER A 167 -2.98 3.22 3.51
C SER A 167 -1.57 3.07 2.91
N GLY A 168 -0.50 3.16 3.73
CA GLY A 168 0.91 3.03 3.31
C GLY A 168 1.41 1.61 3.26
N THR A 169 0.84 0.79 4.12
CA THR A 169 1.13 -0.64 4.15
C THR A 169 0.19 -1.34 3.16
N SER A 170 0.73 -1.83 2.05
CA SER A 170 -0.06 -2.46 0.97
C SER A 170 -0.87 -3.67 1.44
N PHE A 171 -0.35 -4.40 2.43
CA PHE A 171 -0.93 -5.63 2.97
C PHE A 171 -1.32 -5.48 4.44
N THR A 172 -2.13 -6.40 4.94
CA THR A 172 -2.55 -6.43 6.35
C THR A 172 -1.55 -7.23 7.17
N TYR A 173 -1.04 -6.65 8.27
CA TYR A 173 -0.03 -7.25 9.15
C TYR A 173 -0.65 -7.50 10.52
N LEU A 174 -0.62 -8.74 11.01
CA LEU A 174 -1.30 -9.12 12.26
C LEU A 174 -0.40 -9.92 13.19
N ASN A 175 -0.47 -9.62 14.49
CA ASN A 175 0.20 -10.36 15.56
C ASN A 175 -0.56 -11.66 15.89
N ASP A 176 0.09 -12.59 16.58
CA ASP A 176 -0.61 -13.69 17.26
C ASP A 176 -1.39 -13.16 18.49
N PRO A 177 -2.52 -13.80 18.88
CA PRO A 177 -3.13 -15.01 18.29
C PRO A 177 -3.99 -14.74 17.05
N VAL A 178 -4.18 -13.48 16.65
CA VAL A 178 -5.08 -13.06 15.56
C VAL A 178 -4.63 -13.62 14.21
N TYR A 179 -3.34 -13.50 13.89
CA TYR A 179 -2.75 -14.07 12.67
C TYR A 179 -2.97 -15.58 12.58
N THR A 180 -2.58 -16.34 13.62
CA THR A 180 -2.77 -17.79 13.66
C THR A 180 -4.25 -18.17 13.50
N PHE A 181 -5.18 -17.48 14.18
CA PHE A 181 -6.60 -17.78 14.01
C PHE A 181 -7.07 -17.57 12.56
N ILE A 182 -6.81 -16.40 11.96
CA ILE A 182 -7.27 -16.12 10.59
C ILE A 182 -6.64 -17.11 9.61
N SER A 183 -5.32 -17.31 9.69
CA SER A 183 -4.57 -18.13 8.74
C SER A 183 -4.90 -19.62 8.84
N GLU A 184 -4.95 -20.22 10.04
CA GLU A 184 -5.34 -21.61 10.20
C GLU A 184 -6.79 -21.88 9.77
N LYS A 185 -7.72 -20.97 10.09
CA LYS A 185 -9.13 -21.14 9.71
C LYS A 185 -9.36 -20.96 8.22
N PHE A 186 -8.69 -19.99 7.60
CA PHE A 186 -8.68 -19.82 6.15
C PHE A 186 -8.12 -21.08 5.47
N ASN A 187 -6.97 -21.58 5.92
CA ASN A 187 -6.37 -22.81 5.40
C ASN A 187 -7.24 -24.06 5.61
N SER A 188 -8.02 -24.13 6.69
CA SER A 188 -8.98 -25.23 6.91
C SER A 188 -10.21 -25.20 6.01
N ALA A 189 -10.48 -24.05 5.38
CA ALA A 189 -11.64 -23.82 4.51
C ALA A 189 -11.27 -23.70 3.02
N ALA A 190 -9.99 -23.45 2.70
CA ALA A 190 -9.48 -23.40 1.35
C ALA A 190 -9.68 -24.75 0.62
N LYS A 191 -10.09 -24.69 -0.65
CA LYS A 191 -10.44 -25.88 -1.45
C LYS A 191 -9.29 -26.37 -2.34
N ASP A 192 -8.45 -25.43 -2.77
CA ASP A 192 -7.30 -25.72 -3.62
C ASP A 192 -6.13 -26.27 -2.80
N LYS A 193 -5.18 -26.92 -3.49
CA LYS A 193 -3.97 -27.48 -2.87
C LYS A 193 -3.10 -26.36 -2.31
N ARG A 194 -2.80 -26.39 -0.99
CA ARG A 194 -1.80 -25.48 -0.39
C ARG A 194 -0.47 -25.66 -1.12
N HIS A 195 0.07 -24.55 -1.60
CA HIS A 195 1.41 -24.48 -2.16
C HIS A 195 2.45 -24.71 -1.05
N PRO A 196 3.60 -25.34 -1.32
CA PRO A 196 4.69 -25.43 -0.35
C PRO A 196 5.15 -24.03 0.10
N PRO A 197 5.69 -23.86 1.32
CA PRO A 197 6.26 -22.59 1.74
C PRO A 197 7.41 -22.16 0.81
N ASP A 198 7.25 -21.01 0.16
CA ASP A 198 8.25 -20.39 -0.71
C ASP A 198 8.83 -19.16 0.01
N SER A 199 10.15 -19.15 0.24
CA SER A 199 10.84 -17.99 0.83
C SER A 199 10.85 -16.75 -0.07
N ASN A 200 10.45 -16.89 -1.35
CA ASN A 200 10.26 -15.77 -2.28
C ASN A 200 8.88 -15.12 -2.14
N LEU A 201 7.99 -15.59 -1.24
CA LEU A 201 6.67 -15.01 -1.00
C LEU A 201 6.54 -14.45 0.44
N PRO A 202 5.98 -13.25 0.63
CA PRO A 202 5.76 -12.68 1.97
C PRO A 202 4.57 -13.32 2.72
N PHE A 203 3.86 -14.27 2.09
CA PHE A 203 2.65 -14.91 2.63
C PHE A 203 2.89 -16.40 2.89
N GLU A 204 2.56 -16.87 4.09
CA GLU A 204 2.76 -18.27 4.50
C GLU A 204 1.70 -19.23 3.91
N TYR A 205 0.54 -18.70 3.52
CA TYR A 205 -0.65 -19.46 3.13
C TYR A 205 -1.05 -19.18 1.69
N CYS A 206 -0.39 -19.87 0.76
CA CYS A 206 -0.62 -19.81 -0.69
C CYS A 206 -1.20 -21.13 -1.24
N TYR A 207 -1.87 -21.05 -2.39
CA TYR A 207 -2.65 -22.15 -2.98
C TYR A 207 -2.52 -22.19 -4.50
N GLU A 208 -2.46 -23.40 -5.05
CA GLU A 208 -2.39 -23.68 -6.49
C GLU A 208 -3.82 -23.75 -7.07
N SER A 209 -4.29 -22.66 -7.70
CA SER A 209 -5.62 -22.63 -8.31
C SER A 209 -5.72 -23.61 -9.49
N ALA A 210 -6.70 -24.52 -9.41
CA ALA A 210 -7.02 -25.42 -10.52
C ALA A 210 -7.74 -24.72 -11.70
N ASN A 211 -8.25 -23.50 -11.51
CA ASN A 211 -8.88 -22.69 -12.56
C ASN A 211 -8.67 -21.19 -12.30
N GLN A 212 -7.79 -20.56 -13.08
CA GLN A 212 -7.44 -19.15 -12.94
C GLN A 212 -8.60 -18.16 -13.19
N SER A 213 -9.74 -18.62 -13.75
CA SER A 213 -10.89 -17.75 -14.04
C SER A 213 -11.86 -17.54 -12.87
N VAL A 214 -11.86 -18.42 -11.85
CA VAL A 214 -12.67 -18.27 -10.62
C VAL A 214 -11.91 -18.89 -9.45
N ILE A 215 -11.49 -18.06 -8.49
CA ILE A 215 -10.75 -18.50 -7.29
C ILE A 215 -11.70 -18.56 -6.09
N PRO A 216 -12.02 -19.75 -5.53
CA PRO A 216 -12.97 -19.89 -4.43
C PRO A 216 -12.30 -19.70 -3.06
N PHE A 217 -12.05 -18.44 -2.68
CA PHE A 217 -11.47 -18.10 -1.38
C PHE A 217 -12.48 -18.14 -0.21
N PRO A 218 -12.07 -18.57 1.01
CA PRO A 218 -12.84 -18.40 2.24
C PRO A 218 -13.10 -16.93 2.60
N HIS A 219 -14.32 -16.62 3.08
CA HIS A 219 -14.67 -15.27 3.52
C HIS A 219 -14.08 -14.94 4.90
N VAL A 220 -13.59 -13.70 5.05
CA VAL A 220 -13.08 -13.12 6.32
C VAL A 220 -13.91 -11.88 6.68
N ASN A 221 -14.29 -11.76 7.94
CA ASN A 221 -15.11 -10.66 8.47
C ASN A 221 -14.62 -10.24 9.86
N LEU A 222 -14.54 -8.94 10.10
CA LEU A 222 -14.12 -8.33 11.37
C LEU A 222 -15.31 -7.58 11.97
N THR A 223 -15.77 -7.97 13.16
CA THR A 223 -16.74 -7.19 13.93
C THR A 223 -15.99 -6.13 14.71
N MET A 224 -16.18 -4.87 14.35
CA MET A 224 -15.54 -3.71 14.97
C MET A 224 -16.18 -3.39 16.33
N GLU A 225 -15.53 -2.56 17.15
CA GLU A 225 -16.17 -1.93 18.31
C GLU A 225 -17.42 -1.12 17.89
N GLY A 226 -18.47 -1.17 18.71
CA GLY A 226 -19.83 -0.79 18.32
C GLY A 226 -20.65 -1.94 17.69
N GLY A 227 -20.01 -3.06 17.31
CA GLY A 227 -20.69 -4.27 16.81
C GLY A 227 -20.91 -4.30 15.29
N THR A 228 -20.44 -3.28 14.56
CA THR A 228 -20.56 -3.18 13.11
C THR A 228 -19.63 -4.17 12.40
N GLN A 229 -20.10 -4.80 11.30
CA GLN A 229 -19.30 -5.78 10.55
C GLN A 229 -18.55 -5.16 9.36
N PHE A 230 -17.29 -5.56 9.21
CA PHE A 230 -16.38 -5.20 8.13
C PHE A 230 -15.99 -6.48 7.38
N TYR A 231 -16.70 -6.78 6.29
CA TYR A 231 -16.40 -7.92 5.43
C TYR A 231 -15.18 -7.60 4.55
N VAL A 232 -14.14 -8.42 4.59
CA VAL A 232 -12.98 -8.24 3.71
C VAL A 232 -13.39 -8.64 2.29
N THR A 233 -13.43 -7.66 1.37
CA THR A 233 -13.92 -7.83 -0.01
C THR A 233 -13.18 -8.94 -0.74
N GLU A 234 -11.85 -8.89 -0.69
CA GLU A 234 -10.96 -9.87 -1.28
C GLU A 234 -9.77 -10.11 -0.32
N PRO A 235 -9.83 -11.16 0.53
CA PRO A 235 -8.78 -11.45 1.51
C PRO A 235 -7.53 -12.11 0.88
N ILE A 236 -7.40 -12.09 -0.45
CA ILE A 236 -6.34 -12.78 -1.19
C ILE A 236 -5.49 -11.84 -2.05
N ILE A 237 -4.27 -12.27 -2.37
CA ILE A 237 -3.37 -11.65 -3.35
C ILE A 237 -2.96 -12.73 -4.35
N ILE A 238 -3.09 -12.45 -5.65
CA ILE A 238 -2.62 -13.32 -6.73
C ILE A 238 -1.18 -12.93 -7.08
N THR A 239 -0.28 -13.90 -7.17
CA THR A 239 1.16 -13.66 -7.42
C THR A 239 1.80 -14.77 -8.25
N SER A 240 2.90 -14.46 -8.94
CA SER A 240 3.67 -15.41 -9.75
C SER A 240 4.73 -16.13 -8.93
N VAL A 241 4.87 -17.45 -9.10
CA VAL A 241 5.90 -18.27 -8.43
C VAL A 241 7.17 -18.43 -9.26
N GLN A 242 8.30 -18.63 -8.59
CA GLN A 242 9.60 -18.84 -9.23
C GLN A 242 9.60 -20.18 -10.00
N GLY A 243 9.79 -20.11 -11.32
CA GLY A 243 9.62 -21.24 -12.25
C GLY A 243 8.40 -21.11 -13.17
N GLY A 244 7.50 -20.15 -12.90
CA GLY A 244 6.35 -19.83 -13.75
C GLY A 244 5.04 -20.44 -13.27
N GLY A 245 3.93 -19.77 -13.62
CA GLY A 245 2.60 -20.03 -13.05
C GLY A 245 2.22 -19.03 -11.95
N TYR A 246 0.98 -19.14 -11.49
CA TYR A 246 0.40 -18.24 -10.49
C TYR A 246 -0.17 -19.03 -9.31
N VAL A 247 -0.03 -18.47 -8.11
CA VAL A 247 -0.72 -18.89 -6.88
C VAL A 247 -1.57 -17.74 -6.38
N TYR A 248 -2.55 -18.04 -5.53
CA TYR A 248 -3.18 -17.03 -4.68
C TYR A 248 -2.80 -17.28 -3.23
N CYS A 249 -2.60 -16.22 -2.47
CA CYS A 249 -2.23 -16.27 -1.07
C CYS A 249 -3.23 -15.51 -0.21
N LEU A 250 -3.42 -15.93 1.04
CA LEU A 250 -4.06 -15.08 2.06
C LEU A 250 -3.24 -13.79 2.19
N GLY A 251 -3.88 -12.63 1.96
CA GLY A 251 -3.26 -11.31 1.95
C GLY A 251 -2.92 -10.76 3.34
N VAL A 252 -2.46 -11.62 4.25
CA VAL A 252 -2.12 -11.29 5.63
C VAL A 252 -0.70 -11.76 5.92
N VAL A 253 0.14 -10.83 6.39
CA VAL A 253 1.52 -11.09 6.80
C VAL A 253 1.59 -11.21 8.31
N LYS A 254 2.44 -12.10 8.83
CA LYS A 254 2.66 -12.23 10.27
C LYS A 254 3.50 -11.05 10.79
N SER A 255 2.99 -10.36 11.79
CA SER A 255 3.68 -9.29 12.51
C SER A 255 4.23 -9.80 13.85
N GLY A 256 5.34 -9.20 14.30
CA GLY A 256 5.91 -9.42 15.63
C GLY A 256 5.64 -8.28 16.61
N ASP A 257 5.19 -7.12 16.11
CA ASP A 257 5.17 -5.86 16.85
C ASP A 257 3.75 -5.29 16.98
N ILE A 258 3.13 -4.93 15.84
CA ILE A 258 1.85 -4.21 15.77
C ILE A 258 0.90 -4.78 14.73
N ASN A 259 -0.40 -4.58 14.94
CA ASN A 259 -1.43 -4.87 13.94
C ASN A 259 -1.66 -3.66 13.03
N ILE A 260 -1.66 -3.88 11.72
CA ILE A 260 -1.96 -2.90 10.68
C ILE A 260 -3.00 -3.51 9.74
N ILE A 261 -4.11 -2.81 9.51
CA ILE A 261 -5.06 -3.12 8.44
C ILE A 261 -4.66 -2.25 7.25
N GLY A 262 -4.10 -2.91 6.24
CA GLY A 262 -3.47 -2.28 5.08
C GLY A 262 -4.42 -2.01 3.92
N GLN A 263 -3.89 -1.40 2.87
CA GLN A 263 -4.64 -1.01 1.66
C GLN A 263 -5.47 -2.18 1.08
N ASN A 264 -4.93 -3.41 1.08
CA ASN A 264 -5.63 -4.58 0.52
C ASN A 264 -6.97 -4.90 1.18
N PHE A 265 -7.15 -4.59 2.48
CA PHE A 265 -8.43 -4.78 3.16
C PHE A 265 -9.37 -3.57 2.98
N MET A 266 -8.86 -2.43 2.52
CA MET A 266 -9.65 -1.23 2.20
C MET A 266 -10.26 -1.26 0.78
N THR A 267 -9.74 -2.10 -0.12
CA THR A 267 -10.22 -2.23 -1.51
C THR A 267 -11.70 -2.61 -1.60
N GLY A 268 -12.43 -1.96 -2.51
CA GLY A 268 -13.88 -2.12 -2.66
C GLY A 268 -14.73 -1.34 -1.64
N TYR A 269 -14.09 -0.55 -0.76
CA TYR A 269 -14.76 0.38 0.15
C TYR A 269 -14.34 1.83 -0.12
N ARG A 270 -15.30 2.74 0.09
CA ARG A 270 -15.01 4.12 0.49
C ARG A 270 -14.81 4.10 2.01
N ILE A 271 -13.56 4.16 2.45
CA ILE A 271 -13.17 4.33 3.85
C ILE A 271 -13.21 5.82 4.18
N VAL A 272 -13.83 6.17 5.32
CA VAL A 272 -14.05 7.55 5.77
C VAL A 272 -13.34 7.76 7.10
N PHE A 273 -12.55 8.82 7.20
CA PHE A 273 -11.83 9.22 8.40
C PHE A 273 -12.47 10.52 8.93
N ASP A 274 -13.52 10.41 9.75
CA ASP A 274 -14.16 11.57 10.37
C ASP A 274 -13.38 11.98 11.63
N ARG A 275 -12.65 13.09 11.54
CA ARG A 275 -11.82 13.65 12.61
C ARG A 275 -12.52 14.79 13.38
N GLU A 276 -13.82 14.98 13.18
CA GLU A 276 -14.69 15.78 14.05
C GLU A 276 -15.45 14.87 15.02
N LYS A 277 -15.97 13.75 14.50
CA LYS A 277 -16.67 12.71 15.25
C LYS A 277 -15.73 11.66 15.86
N MET A 278 -14.48 11.60 15.38
CA MET A 278 -13.44 10.64 15.75
C MET A 278 -13.83 9.17 15.51
N VAL A 279 -14.36 8.90 14.31
CA VAL A 279 -14.74 7.54 13.85
C VAL A 279 -14.12 7.21 12.50
N LEU A 280 -13.84 5.92 12.29
CA LEU A 280 -13.65 5.33 10.98
C LEU A 280 -15.01 4.86 10.46
N GLY A 281 -15.37 5.26 9.24
CA GLY A 281 -16.55 4.81 8.52
C GLY A 281 -16.19 3.98 7.28
N TRP A 282 -17.08 3.12 6.81
CA TRP A 282 -16.92 2.37 5.55
C TRP A 282 -18.25 2.12 4.84
N ARG A 283 -18.25 2.29 3.51
CA ARG A 283 -19.35 1.87 2.62
C ARG A 283 -18.77 1.17 1.40
N ALA A 284 -19.36 0.05 0.96
CA ALA A 284 -18.99 -0.59 -0.29
C ALA A 284 -19.12 0.41 -1.46
N SER A 285 -18.13 0.44 -2.35
CA SER A 285 -17.95 1.48 -3.38
C SER A 285 -17.05 0.98 -4.50
N ASP A 286 -17.38 1.31 -5.75
CA ASP A 286 -16.54 1.05 -6.93
C ASP A 286 -15.48 2.15 -7.16
N CYS A 287 -15.58 3.26 -6.43
CA CYS A 287 -14.77 4.48 -6.50
C CYS A 287 -15.07 5.44 -7.67
N TYR A 288 -16.05 5.13 -8.53
CA TYR A 288 -16.46 5.98 -9.65
C TYR A 288 -17.81 6.67 -9.42
N ASP A 289 -18.71 6.05 -8.65
CA ASP A 289 -20.10 6.49 -8.52
C ASP A 289 -20.29 7.67 -7.54
N ALA A 290 -19.79 8.85 -7.92
CA ALA A 290 -19.79 10.08 -7.11
C ALA A 290 -21.17 10.61 -6.67
N LYS A 291 -22.28 10.07 -7.19
CA LYS A 291 -23.64 10.62 -6.99
C LYS A 291 -24.69 9.64 -6.49
N THR A 292 -24.35 8.36 -6.33
CA THR A 292 -25.32 7.34 -5.95
C THR A 292 -24.78 6.38 -4.90
N SER A 293 -25.23 6.60 -3.66
CA SER A 293 -25.22 5.57 -2.61
C SER A 293 -26.26 4.47 -2.90
N ASN A 294 -26.23 3.91 -4.11
CA ASN A 294 -27.07 2.79 -4.52
C ASN A 294 -26.50 1.50 -3.94
N THR A 295 -27.32 0.79 -3.17
CA THR A 295 -26.93 -0.50 -2.58
C THR A 295 -26.81 -1.57 -3.65
N LEU A 296 -25.58 -1.90 -4.07
CA LEU A 296 -25.31 -3.24 -4.56
C LEU A 296 -25.44 -4.22 -3.37
N PRO A 297 -26.36 -5.20 -3.41
CA PRO A 297 -26.47 -6.18 -2.34
C PRO A 297 -25.26 -7.10 -2.37
N VAL A 298 -24.46 -7.09 -1.31
CA VAL A 298 -23.37 -8.07 -1.14
C VAL A 298 -24.00 -9.44 -0.95
N SER A 299 -23.91 -10.28 -1.98
CA SER A 299 -24.31 -11.68 -1.99
C SER A 299 -23.46 -12.40 -3.03
N PRO A 300 -22.99 -13.63 -2.75
CA PRO A 300 -21.98 -14.28 -3.58
C PRO A 300 -22.52 -14.59 -4.98
N LEU A 301 -21.89 -14.03 -6.01
CA LEU A 301 -22.32 -14.21 -7.39
C LEU A 301 -21.96 -15.61 -7.90
N SER A 302 -22.91 -16.55 -7.79
CA SER A 302 -22.87 -17.79 -8.55
C SER A 302 -23.33 -17.52 -9.99
N SER A 303 -22.38 -17.35 -10.92
CA SER A 303 -22.65 -17.04 -12.33
C SER A 303 -23.53 -18.09 -13.02
N PRO A 304 -24.64 -17.69 -13.68
CA PRO A 304 -25.44 -18.58 -14.52
C PRO A 304 -24.70 -18.98 -15.82
N ALA A 305 -24.97 -20.18 -16.33
CA ALA A 305 -24.42 -20.70 -17.58
C ALA A 305 -25.46 -20.71 -18.73
N GLY A 306 -25.01 -20.60 -19.99
CA GLY A 306 -25.86 -20.71 -21.18
C GLY A 306 -25.06 -20.67 -22.51
N PRO A 307 -25.12 -21.72 -23.36
CA PRO A 307 -24.34 -21.83 -24.62
C PRO A 307 -25.17 -21.55 -25.89
N PRO A 308 -24.51 -21.51 -27.07
CA PRO A 308 -24.66 -22.58 -28.08
C PRO A 308 -23.29 -23.17 -28.51
N ASP A 309 -23.11 -24.49 -28.66
CA ASP A 309 -23.52 -25.38 -29.79
C ASP A 309 -22.69 -25.12 -31.08
N ALA A 310 -22.04 -26.06 -31.77
CA ALA A 310 -22.00 -27.55 -31.73
C ALA A 310 -20.52 -28.08 -31.87
N SER A 311 -20.13 -29.36 -32.08
CA SER A 311 -20.81 -30.59 -32.51
C SER A 311 -19.97 -31.88 -32.25
N MET A 312 -20.62 -33.05 -32.36
CA MET A 312 -20.10 -34.44 -32.59
C MET A 312 -19.47 -35.27 -31.42
N ASN A 313 -20.24 -36.29 -31.00
CA ASN A 313 -19.82 -37.63 -30.49
C ASN A 313 -19.46 -38.55 -31.71
N PRO A 314 -19.13 -39.87 -31.64
CA PRO A 314 -19.15 -40.88 -30.54
C PRO A 314 -17.74 -41.41 -30.13
N GLU A 315 -17.48 -41.95 -28.93
CA GLU A 315 -18.01 -43.13 -28.21
C GLU A 315 -17.42 -44.50 -28.64
N ALA A 316 -16.72 -45.18 -27.71
CA ALA A 316 -16.31 -46.58 -27.76
C ALA A 316 -16.12 -47.13 -26.32
N THR A 317 -16.28 -48.45 -26.10
CA THR A 317 -16.66 -49.01 -24.77
C THR A 317 -15.66 -50.00 -24.16
N SER A 318 -15.78 -50.23 -22.83
CA SER A 318 -15.64 -51.52 -22.09
C SER A 318 -14.37 -51.83 -21.24
N GLY A 319 -14.57 -52.64 -20.17
CA GLY A 319 -13.56 -53.22 -19.26
C GLY A 319 -13.07 -52.26 -18.14
N ILE A 320 -13.34 -52.40 -16.83
CA ILE A 320 -13.65 -53.52 -15.91
C ILE A 320 -12.48 -54.51 -15.68
N GLY A 321 -11.92 -54.50 -14.46
CA GLY A 321 -10.92 -55.47 -13.97
C GLY A 321 -10.42 -55.16 -12.54
N ASN A 322 -10.80 -55.97 -11.55
CA ASN A 322 -10.48 -55.75 -10.11
C ASN A 322 -9.06 -56.23 -9.72
N GLY A 323 -8.50 -55.70 -8.61
CA GLY A 323 -7.24 -56.21 -8.03
C GLY A 323 -6.76 -55.56 -6.72
N SER A 324 -7.35 -55.91 -5.58
CA SER A 324 -6.82 -55.69 -4.21
C SER A 324 -6.09 -56.97 -3.72
N PRO A 325 -5.30 -57.01 -2.60
CA PRO A 325 -5.31 -56.11 -1.43
C PRO A 325 -3.96 -55.78 -0.73
N PHE A 326 -4.10 -55.01 0.36
CA PHE A 326 -3.18 -54.70 1.49
C PHE A 326 -2.45 -55.91 2.13
N PRO A 327 -1.29 -55.74 2.84
CA PRO A 327 -1.29 -55.24 4.24
C PRO A 327 -0.13 -54.33 4.74
N SER A 328 -0.38 -53.77 5.92
CA SER A 328 0.35 -52.81 6.76
C SER A 328 1.67 -53.24 7.42
N SER A 329 2.52 -52.27 7.85
CA SER A 329 3.15 -52.28 9.21
C SER A 329 3.80 -50.93 9.64
N THR A 330 3.68 -50.59 10.93
CA THR A 330 4.40 -49.56 11.74
C THR A 330 4.34 -49.98 13.24
N PRO A 331 5.04 -49.35 14.23
CA PRO A 331 6.18 -48.41 14.20
C PRO A 331 7.50 -49.19 14.50
N PRO A 332 8.33 -49.07 15.60
CA PRO A 332 8.48 -48.16 16.77
C PRO A 332 9.82 -47.35 16.81
N PRO A 333 10.10 -46.50 17.84
CA PRO A 333 11.28 -45.60 17.88
C PRO A 333 12.33 -45.91 18.99
N PRO A 334 13.49 -45.22 18.99
CA PRO A 334 14.36 -45.10 20.17
C PRO A 334 14.68 -43.65 20.63
N SER A 335 14.39 -43.38 21.90
CA SER A 335 15.13 -42.56 22.90
C SER A 335 15.89 -41.27 22.53
N ALA A 336 15.63 -40.24 23.34
CA ALA A 336 16.37 -38.97 23.41
C ALA A 336 17.90 -39.09 23.59
N GLY A 337 18.64 -38.18 22.94
CA GLY A 337 20.05 -37.89 23.22
C GLY A 337 20.23 -36.39 23.52
N ASN A 338 20.70 -36.04 24.72
CA ASN A 338 20.76 -34.65 25.18
C ASN A 338 22.12 -34.01 24.89
N HIS A 339 22.25 -33.33 23.75
CA HIS A 339 23.49 -32.67 23.32
C HIS A 339 23.24 -31.23 22.88
N SER A 340 23.72 -30.27 23.68
CA SER A 340 23.80 -28.86 23.29
C SER A 340 25.12 -28.58 22.55
N PRO A 341 25.11 -28.31 21.23
CA PRO A 341 26.29 -27.77 20.58
C PRO A 341 26.44 -26.29 20.97
N ARG A 342 27.56 -25.94 21.62
CA ARG A 342 27.97 -24.53 21.74
C ARG A 342 28.39 -24.03 20.36
N LEU A 343 27.46 -23.40 19.62
CA LEU A 343 27.80 -22.72 18.37
C LEU A 343 28.77 -21.57 18.66
N ASN A 344 29.88 -21.55 17.93
CA ASN A 344 30.85 -20.45 18.00
C ASN A 344 30.24 -19.17 17.42
N SER A 345 30.61 -18.01 17.98
CA SER A 345 30.10 -16.68 17.61
C SER A 345 30.09 -16.41 16.09
N PHE A 346 31.11 -16.89 15.37
CA PHE A 346 31.21 -16.78 13.91
C PHE A 346 30.03 -17.40 13.13
N VAL A 347 29.41 -18.47 13.65
CA VAL A 347 28.23 -19.09 13.00
C VAL A 347 27.02 -18.16 13.14
N TYR A 348 26.89 -17.48 14.27
CA TYR A 348 25.82 -16.50 14.50
C TYR A 348 25.94 -15.31 13.54
N THR A 349 27.16 -14.79 13.35
CA THR A 349 27.43 -13.72 12.37
C THR A 349 27.14 -14.14 10.93
N LEU A 350 27.48 -15.38 10.55
CA LEU A 350 27.22 -15.88 9.20
C LEU A 350 25.73 -16.13 8.94
N VAL A 351 25.00 -16.65 9.93
CA VAL A 351 23.54 -16.83 9.85
C VAL A 351 22.84 -15.47 9.75
N LEU A 352 23.22 -14.48 10.57
CA LEU A 352 22.67 -13.12 10.48
C LEU A 352 22.98 -12.45 9.13
N ALA A 353 24.18 -12.65 8.57
CA ALA A 353 24.52 -12.13 7.25
C ALA A 353 23.70 -12.79 6.13
N LEU A 354 23.41 -14.09 6.23
CA LEU A 354 22.59 -14.81 5.24
C LEU A 354 21.10 -14.44 5.35
N PHE A 355 20.55 -14.30 6.56
CA PHE A 355 19.20 -13.74 6.78
C PHE A 355 19.09 -12.31 6.27
N SER A 356 20.13 -11.48 6.45
CA SER A 356 20.19 -10.14 5.89
C SER A 356 20.18 -10.12 4.36
N LEU A 357 20.72 -11.15 3.70
CA LEU A 357 20.77 -11.23 2.23
C LEU A 357 19.52 -11.86 1.62
N SER A 358 18.81 -12.75 2.33
CA SER A 358 17.57 -13.34 1.81
C SER A 358 16.35 -12.40 1.84
N THR A 359 16.37 -11.35 2.67
CA THR A 359 15.29 -10.33 2.70
C THR A 359 15.39 -9.28 1.59
N HIS A 360 16.52 -9.18 0.88
CA HIS A 360 16.82 -8.09 -0.06
C HIS A 360 16.11 -8.18 -1.44
N TYR A 361 15.22 -9.15 -1.67
CA TYR A 361 14.55 -9.36 -2.96
C TYR A 361 13.02 -9.29 -2.94
N LEU A 362 12.39 -8.98 -1.80
CA LEU A 362 10.97 -9.27 -1.56
C LEU A 362 9.97 -8.10 -1.63
N ILE A 363 10.35 -6.97 -2.23
CA ILE A 363 9.46 -5.80 -2.42
C ILE A 363 9.39 -5.36 -3.90
N ILE A 364 9.46 -6.30 -4.85
CA ILE A 364 9.18 -6.05 -6.26
C ILE A 364 8.18 -7.08 -6.79
N LEU A 365 6.90 -6.88 -6.49
CA LEU A 365 5.78 -7.54 -7.16
C LEU A 365 4.53 -6.63 -7.07
N SER A 366 3.84 -6.45 -8.20
CA SER A 366 2.58 -5.71 -8.36
C SER A 366 2.50 -4.28 -7.78
N SER A 367 3.13 -3.31 -8.47
CA SER A 367 2.46 -2.03 -8.75
C SER A 367 2.58 -1.75 -10.24
N ILE A 368 1.45 -1.55 -10.91
CA ILE A 368 1.38 -1.29 -12.35
C ILE A 368 0.81 0.11 -12.56
N GLY A 369 1.59 0.98 -13.21
CA GLY A 369 1.16 2.27 -13.75
C GLY A 369 1.54 3.51 -12.93
N ASP A 370 1.33 4.66 -13.56
CA ASP A 370 1.62 6.02 -13.10
C ASP A 370 0.90 6.42 -11.81
N ARG A 371 1.36 5.93 -10.65
CA ARG A 371 0.58 6.00 -9.40
C ARG A 371 1.35 6.49 -8.18
N ALA A 372 1.10 7.75 -7.84
CA ALA A 372 1.30 8.29 -6.51
C ALA A 372 0.69 7.37 -5.44
N LEU A 373 1.51 6.82 -4.55
CA LEU A 373 1.07 6.14 -3.33
C LEU A 373 0.33 7.14 -2.42
N PHE A 374 -0.98 7.24 -2.60
CA PHE A 374 -1.88 7.97 -1.72
C PHE A 374 -2.07 7.17 -0.44
N ASP A 375 -1.14 7.35 0.47
CA ASP A 375 -1.22 6.96 1.85
C ASP A 375 -1.38 8.24 2.71
N SER A 376 -1.85 8.08 3.94
CA SER A 376 -1.43 8.88 5.09
C SER A 376 0.09 9.18 5.25
N GLY A 377 0.93 8.63 4.35
CA GLY A 377 2.40 8.42 4.35
C GLY A 377 3.09 8.18 2.94
N THR A 378 2.38 8.33 1.80
CA THR A 378 2.79 9.15 0.60
C THR A 378 3.65 8.58 -0.61
N SER A 379 3.95 9.41 -1.65
CA SER A 379 3.81 9.13 -3.14
C SER A 379 5.07 9.01 -4.07
N PHE A 380 4.97 8.60 -5.37
CA PHE A 380 5.56 9.13 -6.67
C PHE A 380 4.97 8.40 -7.92
N THR A 381 5.34 8.75 -9.16
CA THR A 381 4.66 8.34 -10.43
C THR A 381 5.62 7.68 -11.44
N TYR A 382 5.17 6.62 -12.14
CA TYR A 382 6.00 5.79 -13.06
C TYR A 382 5.32 5.46 -14.41
N LEU A 383 5.93 5.92 -15.52
CA LEU A 383 5.55 5.53 -16.88
C LEU A 383 6.06 4.11 -17.21
N VAL A 384 5.24 3.34 -17.94
CA VAL A 384 5.63 2.03 -18.50
C VAL A 384 6.02 2.13 -19.98
N ASP A 385 6.67 1.09 -20.50
CA ASP A 385 6.94 0.95 -21.94
C ASP A 385 5.67 0.62 -22.75
N PRO A 386 5.56 1.05 -24.02
CA PRO A 386 6.49 1.92 -24.76
C PRO A 386 6.46 3.44 -24.46
N PRO A 387 5.47 4.06 -23.77
CA PRO A 387 5.53 5.49 -23.43
C PRO A 387 6.81 5.94 -22.72
N TYR A 388 7.35 5.16 -21.78
CA TYR A 388 8.60 5.48 -21.08
C TYR A 388 9.79 5.65 -22.04
N ARG A 389 10.07 4.65 -22.90
CA ARG A 389 11.12 4.77 -23.93
C ARG A 389 10.85 5.93 -24.89
N SER A 390 9.62 6.04 -25.40
CA SER A 390 9.28 7.11 -26.36
C SER A 390 9.44 8.52 -25.77
N LEU A 391 9.13 8.70 -24.49
CA LEU A 391 9.33 9.97 -23.80
C LEU A 391 10.80 10.22 -23.50
N SER A 392 11.49 9.25 -22.90
CA SER A 392 12.88 9.42 -22.46
C SER A 392 13.84 9.62 -23.64
N GLU A 393 13.64 8.92 -24.76
CA GLU A 393 14.37 9.15 -26.01
C GLU A 393 14.07 10.54 -26.60
N SER A 394 12.80 10.96 -26.64
CA SER A 394 12.40 12.27 -27.15
C SER A 394 12.95 13.41 -26.30
N PHE A 395 12.88 13.30 -24.97
CA PHE A 395 13.47 14.25 -24.03
C PHE A 395 14.99 14.29 -24.17
N HIS A 396 15.65 13.13 -24.25
CA HIS A 396 17.10 13.05 -24.42
C HIS A 396 17.57 13.67 -25.74
N SER A 397 16.81 13.54 -26.83
CA SER A 397 17.14 14.15 -28.12
C SER A 397 17.06 15.68 -28.13
N GLN A 398 16.40 16.28 -27.14
CA GLN A 398 16.18 17.74 -27.01
C GLN A 398 16.96 18.36 -25.84
N ALA A 399 17.43 17.56 -24.88
CA ALA A 399 18.24 18.02 -23.75
C ALA A 399 19.60 18.54 -24.23
N GLN A 400 19.91 19.80 -23.90
CA GLN A 400 21.16 20.46 -24.32
C GLN A 400 22.33 20.21 -23.37
N ASP A 401 22.05 19.95 -22.10
CA ASP A 401 23.07 19.56 -21.13
C ASP A 401 23.62 18.15 -21.42
N LYS A 402 24.87 17.93 -21.05
CA LYS A 402 25.56 16.67 -21.34
C LYS A 402 24.97 15.54 -20.50
N ARG A 403 24.54 14.42 -21.12
CA ARG A 403 24.14 13.21 -20.38
C ARG A 403 25.31 12.72 -19.50
N ARG A 404 25.05 12.62 -18.21
CA ARG A 404 25.97 12.11 -17.20
C ARG A 404 26.08 10.59 -17.32
N THR A 405 27.26 10.03 -17.07
CA THR A 405 27.43 8.56 -16.95
C THR A 405 26.60 8.04 -15.78
N PRO A 406 25.92 6.87 -15.90
CA PRO A 406 25.16 6.28 -14.80
C PRO A 406 26.00 6.16 -13.51
N ASP A 407 25.46 6.66 -12.40
CA ASP A 407 26.06 6.58 -11.07
C ASP A 407 25.11 5.72 -10.21
N PRO A 408 25.53 4.56 -9.67
CA PRO A 408 24.64 3.65 -8.94
C PRO A 408 24.10 4.24 -7.63
N ARG A 409 24.52 5.45 -7.24
CA ARG A 409 24.02 6.22 -6.09
C ARG A 409 22.91 7.21 -6.48
N ILE A 410 22.54 7.28 -7.76
CA ILE A 410 21.50 8.17 -8.29
C ILE A 410 20.46 7.30 -9.02
N PRO A 411 19.22 7.18 -8.50
CA PRO A 411 18.22 6.22 -9.00
C PRO A 411 17.50 6.67 -10.30
N PHE A 412 18.20 7.36 -11.20
CA PHE A 412 17.63 7.94 -12.43
C PHE A 412 18.49 7.60 -13.65
N GLU A 413 17.90 6.92 -14.63
CA GLU A 413 18.58 6.47 -15.86
C GLU A 413 19.06 7.64 -16.76
N TYR A 414 18.33 8.76 -16.73
CA TYR A 414 18.56 9.95 -17.57
C TYR A 414 19.03 11.15 -16.72
N CYS A 415 20.26 11.06 -16.23
CA CYS A 415 20.95 12.16 -15.55
C CYS A 415 21.69 13.07 -16.55
N TYR A 416 21.76 14.37 -16.25
CA TYR A 416 22.47 15.37 -17.04
C TYR A 416 23.37 16.24 -16.15
N ASP A 417 24.57 16.57 -16.63
CA ASP A 417 25.49 17.49 -15.97
C ASP A 417 25.10 18.94 -16.31
N MET A 418 24.31 19.56 -15.42
CA MET A 418 23.70 20.89 -15.62
C MET A 418 24.74 22.00 -15.82
N SER A 419 24.60 22.77 -16.91
CA SER A 419 25.51 23.87 -17.25
C SER A 419 25.48 25.00 -16.19
N PRO A 420 26.63 25.62 -15.86
CA PRO A 420 26.75 26.50 -14.68
C PRO A 420 25.97 27.82 -14.77
N ASP A 421 25.63 28.29 -15.97
CA ASP A 421 24.95 29.56 -16.23
C ASP A 421 23.48 29.38 -16.68
N ALA A 422 22.91 28.18 -16.50
CA ALA A 422 21.60 27.82 -17.02
C ALA A 422 20.42 28.33 -16.16
N ASN A 423 19.68 29.31 -16.69
CA ASN A 423 18.25 29.43 -16.38
C ASN A 423 17.48 28.22 -16.96
N THR A 424 16.26 27.98 -16.47
CA THR A 424 15.38 26.84 -16.85
C THR A 424 15.07 26.72 -18.36
N SER A 425 15.41 27.72 -19.15
CA SER A 425 15.28 27.77 -20.63
C SER A 425 16.04 26.70 -21.43
N LEU A 426 16.88 25.87 -20.81
CA LEU A 426 17.55 24.73 -21.47
C LEU A 426 16.85 23.38 -21.28
N ILE A 427 15.78 23.34 -20.48
CA ILE A 427 15.02 22.12 -20.16
C ILE A 427 13.96 21.89 -21.25
N PRO A 428 13.89 20.70 -21.87
CA PRO A 428 12.81 20.38 -22.81
C PRO A 428 11.43 20.46 -22.15
N SER A 429 10.55 21.29 -22.69
CA SER A 429 9.15 21.39 -22.25
C SER A 429 8.38 20.11 -22.59
N MET A 430 7.68 19.54 -21.62
CA MET A 430 6.95 18.28 -21.78
C MET A 430 5.44 18.50 -21.72
N SER A 431 4.69 17.76 -22.54
CA SER A 431 3.23 17.67 -22.43
C SER A 431 2.74 16.26 -22.77
N LEU A 432 1.75 15.77 -22.02
CA LEU A 432 1.12 14.48 -22.22
C LEU A 432 -0.21 14.67 -22.97
N SER A 433 -0.38 13.99 -24.10
CA SER A 433 -1.63 14.00 -24.87
C SER A 433 -2.50 12.80 -24.46
N MET A 434 -3.63 13.08 -23.80
CA MET A 434 -4.51 12.07 -23.22
C MET A 434 -5.49 11.49 -24.25
N LYS A 435 -5.94 10.26 -24.02
CA LYS A 435 -6.95 9.58 -24.86
C LYS A 435 -8.28 10.35 -24.78
N GLY A 436 -8.57 11.12 -25.83
CA GLY A 436 -9.68 12.10 -25.86
C GLY A 436 -9.24 13.49 -26.38
N GLY A 437 -7.93 13.72 -26.54
CA GLY A 437 -7.39 14.95 -27.16
C GLY A 437 -7.04 16.08 -26.18
N GLY A 438 -7.33 15.91 -24.89
CA GLY A 438 -6.85 16.83 -23.85
C GLY A 438 -5.33 16.77 -23.69
N GLN A 439 -4.69 17.93 -23.54
CA GLN A 439 -3.26 18.03 -23.25
C GLN A 439 -3.03 18.41 -21.78
N PHE A 440 -2.08 17.73 -21.15
CA PHE A 440 -1.59 18.04 -19.80
C PHE A 440 -0.16 18.56 -19.91
N ALA A 441 0.08 19.82 -19.54
CA ALA A 441 1.41 20.41 -19.52
C ALA A 441 2.19 19.95 -18.28
N VAL A 442 3.43 19.50 -18.45
CA VAL A 442 4.30 19.11 -17.35
C VAL A 442 5.30 20.24 -17.10
N TYR A 443 5.08 20.95 -15.99
CA TYR A 443 5.96 22.01 -15.51
C TYR A 443 7.15 21.39 -14.76
N ASP A 444 8.34 21.95 -14.98
CA ASP A 444 9.63 21.50 -14.42
C ASP A 444 9.84 19.97 -14.42
N PRO A 445 9.92 19.31 -15.59
CA PRO A 445 9.99 17.85 -15.74
C PRO A 445 11.34 17.23 -15.31
N ILE A 446 12.13 17.88 -14.44
CA ILE A 446 13.44 17.42 -13.98
C ILE A 446 13.64 17.61 -12.48
N ILE A 447 14.58 16.87 -11.90
CA ILE A 447 15.02 17.02 -10.51
C ILE A 447 16.50 17.41 -10.49
N VAL A 448 16.83 18.56 -9.89
CA VAL A 448 18.21 19.06 -9.82
C VAL A 448 18.94 18.47 -8.61
N ILE A 449 19.94 17.61 -8.86
CA ILE A 449 20.66 16.87 -7.81
C ILE A 449 22.05 17.48 -7.58
N SER A 450 22.29 17.99 -6.36
CA SER A 450 23.58 18.61 -6.00
C SER A 450 24.66 17.56 -5.69
N VAL A 451 25.51 17.28 -6.69
CA VAL A 451 26.56 16.26 -6.62
C VAL A 451 27.69 16.56 -5.61
N GLN A 452 27.78 17.78 -5.09
CA GLN A 452 28.76 18.15 -4.03
C GLN A 452 28.50 17.48 -2.66
N LYS A 453 27.43 16.68 -2.52
CA LYS A 453 27.16 15.83 -1.35
C LYS A 453 27.44 14.33 -1.59
N ILE A 454 27.98 13.98 -2.76
CA ILE A 454 28.12 12.59 -3.25
C ILE A 454 29.62 12.23 -3.41
N LEU A 455 30.51 13.02 -2.81
CA LEU A 455 31.96 12.80 -2.65
C LEU A 455 32.33 12.95 -1.17
#